data_AF-A0AAW1CWS1-F1
#
_entry.id   AF-A0AAW1CWS1-F1
#
_cell.length_a   1.000
_cell.length_b   1.000
_cell.length_c   1.000
_cell.angle_alpha   90.00
_cell.angle_beta   90.00
_cell.angle_gamma   90.00
#
_symmetry.space_group_name_H-M   'P 1'
#
loop_
_entity.id
_entity.type
_entity.pdbx_description
1 polymer ?
#
loop_
_entity_poly.entity_id
_entity_poly.type
_entity_poly.pdbx_seq_one_letter_code
_entity_poly.pdbx_strand_id
1 'polypeptide(L)'
;MNILPHKSWHVRTKANIARVRRDEAKAAEEEKLRQKRIELAEKEARTNLLRERARSKYDGRASADSDSCDIQSGAPDKHINFFEELEKGEANIVKGNRDYEQEKKEEQEKYEKKIGYLTYLGQDTVESTGNISWFNKLPERLTNNKDNTEVNIDKKALIDPINKLKCFSKTKT
;
A
#
# COMPACT_ATOMS: atom_id res chain seq x y z
N MET A 1 18.96 16.80 32.19
CA MET A 1 18.15 17.76 31.39
C MET A 1 18.33 17.46 29.91
N ASN A 2 17.26 17.25 29.15
CA ASN A 2 17.34 16.96 27.71
C ASN A 2 17.16 18.24 26.90
N ILE A 3 18.25 18.77 26.34
CA ILE A 3 18.28 20.07 25.65
C ILE A 3 18.01 19.98 24.14
N LEU A 4 17.99 18.76 23.60
CA LEU A 4 17.89 18.48 22.18
C LEU A 4 16.58 18.97 21.52
N PRO A 5 15.39 18.86 22.16
CA PRO A 5 14.14 19.34 21.57
C PRO A 5 14.09 20.85 21.33
N HIS A 6 14.93 21.61 22.04
CA HIS A 6 15.01 23.07 21.93
C HIS A 6 16.00 23.56 20.86
N LYS A 7 16.63 22.64 20.12
CA LYS A 7 17.57 22.99 19.05
C LYS A 7 16.86 22.96 17.70
N SER A 8 17.04 24.02 16.92
CA SER A 8 16.48 24.16 15.58
C SER A 8 16.96 23.11 14.58
N TRP A 9 18.13 22.51 14.80
CA TRP A 9 18.68 21.44 13.97
C TRP A 9 18.18 20.04 14.36
N HIS A 10 17.37 19.90 15.41
CA HIS A 10 16.92 18.58 15.85
C HIS A 10 15.96 17.95 14.83
N VAL A 11 16.38 16.83 14.25
CA VAL A 11 15.71 16.12 13.14
C VAL A 11 14.25 15.77 13.45
N ARG A 12 13.94 15.41 14.71
CA ARG A 12 12.60 14.93 15.11
C ARG A 12 11.61 16.05 15.45
N THR A 13 12.02 17.32 15.34
CA THR A 13 11.11 18.44 15.52
C THR A 13 10.10 18.48 14.39
N LYS A 14 8.84 18.82 14.71
CA LYS A 14 7.76 18.90 13.72
C LYS A 14 8.10 19.82 12.54
N ALA A 15 8.79 20.93 12.80
CA ALA A 15 9.21 21.88 11.77
C ALA A 15 10.21 21.25 10.78
N ASN A 16 11.19 20.50 11.26
CA ASN A 16 12.18 19.85 10.39
C ASN A 16 11.58 18.70 9.60
N ILE A 17 10.72 17.90 10.23
CA ILE A 17 9.98 16.83 9.52
C ILE A 17 9.10 17.43 8.42
N ALA A 18 8.43 18.55 8.67
CA ALA A 18 7.61 19.23 7.65
C ALA A 18 8.44 19.80 6.50
N ARG A 19 9.66 20.30 6.78
CA ARG A 19 10.58 20.78 5.75
C ARG A 19 11.04 19.63 4.86
N VAL A 20 11.49 18.52 5.45
CA VAL A 20 11.88 17.30 4.72
C VAL A 20 10.73 16.82 3.84
N ARG A 21 9.51 16.75 4.38
CA ARG A 21 8.33 16.34 3.61
C ARG A 21 8.05 17.25 2.41
N ARG A 22 8.25 18.56 2.55
CA ARG A 22 8.08 19.52 1.45
C ARG A 22 9.14 19.32 0.38
N ASP A 23 10.38 19.12 0.79
CA ASP A 23 11.51 18.92 -0.12
C ASP A 23 11.37 17.59 -0.88
N GLU A 24 10.98 16.51 -0.19
CA GLU A 24 10.65 15.21 -0.79
C GLU A 24 9.47 15.31 -1.77
N ALA A 25 8.40 16.02 -1.40
CA ALA A 25 7.25 16.22 -2.28
C ALA A 25 7.64 17.00 -3.54
N LYS A 26 8.45 18.06 -3.39
CA LYS A 26 8.95 18.86 -4.51
C LYS A 26 9.83 18.03 -5.44
N ALA A 27 10.75 17.23 -4.89
CA ALA A 27 11.60 16.33 -5.67
C ALA A 27 10.75 15.32 -6.47
N ALA A 28 9.73 14.74 -5.83
CA ALA A 28 8.82 13.80 -6.49
C ALA A 28 7.98 14.46 -7.60
N GLU A 29 7.56 15.72 -7.44
CA GLU A 29 6.85 16.47 -8.48
C GLU A 29 7.75 16.79 -9.67
N GLU A 30 8.99 17.23 -9.43
CA GLU A 30 9.97 17.53 -10.48
C GLU A 30 10.32 16.28 -11.30
N GLU A 31 10.47 15.12 -10.66
CA GLU A 31 10.71 13.85 -11.33
C GLU A 31 9.51 13.42 -12.21
N LYS A 32 8.28 13.56 -11.70
CA LYS A 32 7.07 13.31 -12.50
C LYS A 32 6.96 14.22 -13.71
N LEU A 33 7.33 15.50 -13.58
CA LEU A 33 7.34 16.44 -14.70
C LEU A 33 8.39 16.06 -15.74
N ARG A 34 9.59 15.63 -15.31
CA ARG A 34 10.64 15.10 -16.19
C ARG A 34 10.16 13.87 -16.96
N GLN A 35 9.57 12.90 -16.28
CA GLN A 35 9.03 11.68 -16.89
C GLN A 35 7.94 12.00 -17.92
N LYS A 36 6.97 12.85 -17.56
CA LYS A 36 5.92 13.29 -18.50
C LYS A 36 6.48 13.94 -19.76
N ARG A 37 7.56 14.72 -19.64
CA ARG A 37 8.22 15.35 -20.79
C ARG A 37 8.88 14.31 -21.69
N ILE A 38 9.54 13.31 -21.10
CA ILE A 38 10.16 12.20 -21.84
C ILE A 38 9.08 11.41 -22.58
N GLU A 39 8.00 11.03 -21.90
CA GLU A 39 6.88 10.28 -22.49
C GLU A 39 6.22 11.04 -23.64
N LEU A 40 6.05 12.36 -23.49
CA LEU A 40 5.48 13.20 -24.55
C LEU A 40 6.41 13.24 -25.76
N ALA A 41 7.72 13.46 -25.55
CA ALA A 41 8.70 13.47 -26.63
C ALA A 41 8.77 12.12 -27.35
N GLU A 42 8.70 11.01 -26.62
CA GLU A 42 8.67 9.65 -27.20
C GLU A 42 7.40 9.41 -28.03
N LYS A 43 6.23 9.82 -27.51
CA LYS A 43 4.96 9.75 -28.25
C LYS A 43 5.04 10.57 -29.54
N GLU A 44 5.53 11.81 -29.47
CA GLU A 44 5.70 12.67 -30.64
C GLU A 44 6.66 12.06 -31.66
N ALA A 45 7.84 11.60 -31.23
CA ALA A 45 8.81 10.93 -32.09
C ALA A 45 8.21 9.70 -32.79
N ARG A 46 7.48 8.86 -32.04
CA ARG A 46 6.79 7.69 -32.61
C ARG A 46 5.73 8.11 -33.63
N THR A 47 4.93 9.14 -33.33
CA THR A 47 3.91 9.61 -34.28
C THR A 47 4.53 10.23 -35.53
N ASN A 48 5.65 10.95 -35.40
CA ASN A 48 6.36 11.51 -36.54
C ASN A 48 6.94 10.42 -37.43
N LEU A 49 7.58 9.40 -36.84
CA LEU A 49 8.06 8.22 -37.59
C LEU A 49 6.92 7.54 -38.36
N LEU A 50 5.77 7.33 -37.71
CA LEU A 50 4.60 6.73 -38.37
C LEU A 50 4.05 7.63 -39.50
N ARG A 51 4.03 8.95 -39.30
CA ARG A 51 3.61 9.92 -40.33
C ARG A 51 4.57 9.93 -41.51
N GLU A 52 5.87 9.91 -41.27
CA GLU A 52 6.90 9.82 -42.30
C GLU A 52 6.75 8.53 -43.09
N ARG A 53 6.61 7.38 -42.41
CA ARG A 53 6.37 6.09 -43.06
C ARG A 53 5.09 6.08 -43.90
N ALA A 54 4.00 6.69 -43.40
CA ALA A 54 2.75 6.77 -44.15
C ALA A 54 2.89 7.68 -45.38
N ARG A 55 3.56 8.84 -45.24
CA ARG A 55 3.87 9.73 -46.36
C ARG A 55 4.72 9.02 -47.42
N SER A 56 5.79 8.32 -47.03
CA SER A 56 6.62 7.56 -47.98
C SER A 56 5.86 6.46 -48.72
N LYS A 57 4.78 5.91 -48.13
CA LYS A 57 3.96 4.86 -48.75
C LYS A 57 2.89 5.39 -49.71
N TYR A 58 2.24 6.50 -49.37
CA TYR A 58 1.04 6.98 -50.06
C TYR A 58 1.25 8.28 -50.85
N ASP A 59 2.23 9.10 -50.46
CA ASP A 59 2.61 10.32 -51.16
C ASP A 59 3.81 9.95 -52.04
N GLY A 60 3.63 9.92 -53.37
CA GLY A 60 4.59 9.40 -54.36
C GLY A 60 5.94 10.13 -54.44
N ARG A 61 6.31 10.90 -53.42
CA ARG A 61 7.64 11.49 -53.19
C ARG A 61 8.46 10.50 -52.36
N ALA A 62 8.96 9.46 -53.01
CA ALA A 62 9.82 8.48 -52.37
C ALA A 62 11.13 9.13 -51.88
N SER A 63 11.34 9.18 -50.56
CA SER A 63 12.69 9.18 -50.01
C SER A 63 13.21 7.75 -50.09
N ALA A 64 14.20 7.56 -50.96
CA ALA A 64 14.93 6.32 -51.15
C ALA A 64 15.78 6.03 -49.91
N ASP A 65 15.20 5.40 -48.90
CA ASP A 65 15.90 4.54 -47.94
C ASP A 65 14.88 3.96 -46.94
N SER A 66 14.54 2.68 -47.14
CA SER A 66 14.12 1.74 -46.09
C SER A 66 13.46 0.52 -46.74
N ASP A 67 14.17 -0.60 -46.67
CA ASP A 67 13.76 -1.95 -47.08
C ASP A 67 12.27 -2.25 -46.83
N SER A 68 11.61 -2.63 -47.91
CA SER A 68 10.23 -3.12 -47.91
C SER A 68 10.20 -4.57 -47.45
N CYS A 69 9.80 -4.82 -46.20
CA CYS A 69 9.13 -6.09 -45.87
C CYS A 69 7.70 -6.02 -46.42
N ASP A 70 7.58 -6.41 -47.69
CA ASP A 70 6.35 -6.55 -48.44
C ASP A 70 5.56 -7.76 -47.88
N ILE A 71 4.51 -7.49 -47.09
CA ILE A 71 3.49 -8.50 -46.77
C ILE A 71 2.39 -8.32 -47.82
N GLN A 72 2.58 -8.98 -48.96
CA GLN A 72 1.53 -9.18 -49.95
C GLN A 72 0.44 -10.05 -49.31
N SER A 73 -0.65 -9.43 -48.85
CA SER A 73 -1.88 -10.16 -48.55
C SER A 73 -2.72 -10.23 -49.83
N GLY A 74 -2.59 -11.35 -50.54
CA GLY A 74 -3.46 -11.67 -51.66
C GLY A 74 -4.86 -12.00 -51.17
N ALA A 75 -5.83 -11.10 -51.41
CA ALA A 75 -7.24 -11.45 -51.35
C ALA A 75 -8.03 -10.56 -52.35
N PRO A 76 -9.02 -11.14 -53.07
CA PRO A 76 -9.69 -10.48 -54.18
C PRO A 76 -10.70 -9.42 -53.71
N ASP A 77 -10.87 -8.40 -54.56
CA ASP A 77 -11.80 -7.27 -54.62
C ASP A 77 -13.15 -7.44 -53.87
N LYS A 78 -13.09 -7.48 -52.54
CA LYS A 78 -14.23 -7.41 -51.62
C LYS A 78 -14.01 -6.23 -50.68
N HIS A 79 -15.09 -5.55 -50.31
CA HIS A 79 -15.04 -4.48 -49.33
C HIS A 79 -14.38 -4.99 -48.03
N ILE A 80 -13.34 -4.27 -47.58
CA ILE A 80 -12.59 -4.63 -46.38
C ILE A 80 -13.49 -4.36 -45.15
N ASN A 81 -14.07 -5.42 -44.60
CA ASN A 81 -14.88 -5.33 -43.40
C ASN A 81 -14.01 -5.42 -42.15
N PHE A 82 -13.60 -4.26 -41.61
CA PHE A 82 -12.77 -4.17 -40.40
C PHE A 82 -13.38 -4.85 -39.15
N PHE A 83 -14.70 -5.07 -39.15
CA PHE A 83 -15.43 -5.68 -38.04
C PHE A 83 -15.76 -7.16 -38.28
N GLU A 84 -15.42 -7.72 -39.44
CA GLU A 84 -15.76 -9.10 -39.78
C GLU A 84 -15.12 -10.10 -38.80
N GLU A 85 -13.91 -9.82 -38.32
CA GLU A 85 -13.21 -10.62 -37.31
C GLU A 85 -13.84 -10.47 -35.90
N LEU A 86 -14.44 -9.30 -35.61
CA LEU A 86 -15.13 -9.00 -34.36
C LEU A 86 -16.52 -9.65 -34.33
N GLU A 87 -17.24 -9.62 -35.44
CA GLU A 87 -18.54 -10.28 -35.63
C GLU A 87 -18.42 -11.80 -35.66
N LYS A 88 -17.31 -12.34 -36.20
CA LYS A 88 -16.99 -13.77 -36.16
C LYS A 88 -16.51 -14.26 -34.79
N GLY A 89 -16.28 -13.35 -33.83
CA GLY A 89 -15.84 -13.69 -32.48
C GLY A 89 -14.39 -14.19 -32.40
N GLU A 90 -13.61 -14.01 -33.48
CA GLU A 90 -12.21 -14.44 -33.59
C GLU A 90 -11.23 -13.31 -33.21
N ALA A 91 -11.73 -12.08 -33.09
CA ALA A 91 -10.95 -10.99 -32.52
C ALA A 91 -10.44 -11.42 -31.14
N ASN A 92 -9.12 -11.60 -31.05
CA ASN A 92 -8.38 -11.50 -29.80
C ASN A 92 -8.58 -10.06 -29.28
N ILE A 93 -9.75 -9.79 -28.71
CA ILE A 93 -9.93 -8.75 -27.71
C ILE A 93 -8.76 -8.99 -26.79
N VAL A 94 -7.82 -8.04 -26.74
CA VAL A 94 -6.68 -8.08 -25.84
C VAL A 94 -7.28 -8.20 -24.46
N LYS A 95 -7.46 -9.45 -24.02
CA LYS A 95 -8.04 -9.81 -22.75
C LYS A 95 -7.01 -9.22 -21.79
N GLY A 96 -7.39 -8.12 -21.14
CA GLY A 96 -6.53 -7.46 -20.16
C GLY A 96 -5.90 -8.53 -19.30
N ASN A 97 -4.61 -8.38 -18.96
CA ASN A 97 -3.88 -9.37 -18.20
C ASN A 97 -4.76 -9.79 -17.01
N ARG A 98 -5.25 -11.04 -17.01
CA ARG A 98 -6.26 -11.49 -16.05
C ARG A 98 -5.76 -11.29 -14.62
N ASP A 99 -4.47 -11.45 -14.45
CA ASP A 99 -3.77 -11.29 -13.18
C ASP A 99 -3.82 -9.82 -12.70
N TYR A 100 -3.72 -8.85 -13.62
CA TYR A 100 -3.81 -7.43 -13.30
C TYR A 100 -5.22 -7.00 -12.87
N GLU A 101 -6.25 -7.53 -13.53
CA GLU A 101 -7.64 -7.25 -13.17
C GLU A 101 -7.99 -7.87 -11.81
N GLN A 102 -7.45 -9.06 -11.52
CA GLN A 102 -7.59 -9.72 -10.22
C GLN A 102 -6.86 -8.96 -9.12
N GLU A 103 -5.61 -8.57 -9.33
CA GLU A 103 -4.81 -7.82 -8.36
C GLU A 103 -5.50 -6.49 -8.00
N LYS A 104 -5.96 -5.75 -9.01
CA LYS A 104 -6.68 -4.49 -8.79
C LYS A 104 -7.97 -4.68 -8.01
N LYS A 105 -8.71 -5.77 -8.27
CA LYS A 105 -9.92 -6.11 -7.52
C LYS A 105 -9.59 -6.47 -6.07
N GLU A 106 -8.54 -7.25 -5.83
CA GLU A 106 -8.09 -7.56 -4.47
C GLU A 106 -7.63 -6.33 -3.71
N GLU A 107 -6.92 -5.40 -4.34
CA GLU A 107 -6.51 -4.14 -3.74
C GLU A 107 -7.72 -3.29 -3.32
N GLN A 108 -8.74 -3.21 -4.18
CA GLN A 108 -10.00 -2.53 -3.89
C GLN A 108 -10.70 -3.20 -2.70
N GLU A 109 -10.84 -4.53 -2.71
CA GLU A 109 -11.46 -5.26 -1.60
C GLU A 109 -10.67 -5.12 -0.29
N LYS A 110 -9.33 -5.14 -0.33
CA LYS A 110 -8.47 -4.91 0.84
C LYS A 110 -8.66 -3.49 1.38
N TYR A 111 -8.76 -2.49 0.52
CA TYR A 111 -9.03 -1.11 0.91
C TYR A 111 -10.41 -0.94 1.52
N GLU A 112 -11.45 -1.51 0.89
CA GLU A 112 -12.82 -1.49 1.38
C GLU A 112 -12.97 -2.24 2.71
N LYS A 113 -12.32 -3.40 2.87
CA LYS A 113 -12.22 -4.12 4.16
C LYS A 113 -11.52 -3.28 5.22
N LYS A 114 -10.43 -2.60 4.84
CA LYS A 114 -9.66 -1.75 5.77
C LYS A 114 -10.45 -0.53 6.24
N ILE A 115 -11.29 0.03 5.37
CA ILE A 115 -12.17 1.17 5.71
C ILE A 115 -13.45 0.73 6.42
N GLY A 116 -13.86 -0.51 6.22
CA GLY A 116 -15.09 -1.06 6.81
C GLY A 116 -16.29 -1.05 5.87
N TYR A 117 -16.11 -0.73 4.58
CA TYR A 117 -17.19 -0.84 3.58
C TYR A 117 -17.53 -2.30 3.27
N LEU A 118 -16.52 -3.18 3.25
CA LEU A 118 -16.67 -4.61 2.98
C LEU A 118 -16.37 -5.46 4.22
N THR A 119 -16.60 -4.92 5.43
CA THR A 119 -16.51 -5.69 6.67
C THR A 119 -17.87 -6.30 6.98
N TYR A 120 -17.98 -7.62 6.87
CA TYR A 120 -19.22 -8.31 7.17
C TYR A 120 -19.42 -8.39 8.68
N LEU A 121 -20.64 -8.11 9.14
CA LEU A 121 -21.00 -8.17 10.55
C LEU A 121 -20.76 -9.59 11.08
N GLY A 122 -19.85 -9.74 12.05
CA GLY A 122 -19.57 -11.02 12.71
C GLY A 122 -18.21 -11.65 12.41
N GLN A 123 -17.40 -11.09 11.49
CA GLN A 123 -16.05 -11.63 11.17
C GLN A 123 -15.07 -11.57 12.35
N ASP A 124 -15.18 -10.54 13.21
CA ASP A 124 -14.33 -10.37 14.40
C ASP A 124 -14.92 -11.00 15.68
N THR A 125 -15.94 -11.85 15.54
CA THR A 125 -16.51 -12.53 16.72
C THR A 125 -15.50 -13.49 17.34
N VAL A 126 -15.62 -13.69 18.65
CA VAL A 126 -14.77 -14.61 19.44
C VAL A 126 -14.81 -16.04 18.87
N GLU A 127 -15.94 -16.44 18.31
CA GLU A 127 -16.15 -17.76 17.69
C GLU A 127 -15.36 -17.93 16.39
N SER A 128 -15.23 -16.87 15.58
CA SER A 128 -14.51 -16.91 14.29
C SER A 128 -13.00 -16.79 14.46
N THR A 129 -12.55 -15.94 15.38
CA THR A 129 -11.12 -15.66 15.59
C THR A 129 -10.48 -16.60 16.62
N GLY A 130 -11.28 -17.28 17.44
CA GLY A 130 -10.80 -18.05 18.60
C GLY A 130 -10.14 -17.18 19.68
N ASN A 131 -10.08 -15.85 19.49
CA ASN A 131 -9.42 -14.95 20.40
C ASN A 131 -10.41 -14.52 21.49
N ILE A 132 -10.40 -15.25 22.60
CA ILE A 132 -11.21 -14.93 23.76
C ILE A 132 -10.75 -13.58 24.33
N SER A 133 -11.65 -12.61 24.35
CA SER A 133 -11.39 -11.30 24.92
C SER A 133 -10.98 -11.38 26.39
N TRP A 134 -10.17 -10.44 26.86
CA TRP A 134 -9.60 -10.47 28.22
C TRP A 134 -10.67 -10.54 29.33
N PHE A 135 -11.86 -9.99 29.11
CA PHE A 135 -12.97 -10.04 30.06
C PHE A 135 -13.68 -11.40 30.12
N ASN A 136 -13.56 -12.23 29.08
CA ASN A 136 -14.06 -13.60 29.06
C ASN A 136 -13.01 -14.61 29.58
N LYS A 137 -11.76 -14.17 29.81
CA LYS A 137 -10.69 -14.97 30.39
C LYS A 137 -10.67 -14.77 31.91
N LEU A 138 -10.63 -15.87 32.67
CA LEU A 138 -10.34 -15.78 34.09
C LEU A 138 -8.91 -15.25 34.30
N PRO A 139 -8.67 -14.40 35.30
CA PRO A 139 -7.33 -13.99 35.68
C PRO A 139 -6.45 -15.22 35.94
N GLU A 140 -5.23 -15.23 35.39
CA GLU A 140 -4.27 -16.34 35.52
C GLU A 140 -3.96 -16.68 36.99
N ARG A 141 -4.11 -15.71 37.89
CA ARG A 141 -4.02 -15.89 39.35
C ARG A 141 -5.02 -16.92 39.90
N LEU A 142 -6.22 -16.99 39.33
CA LEU A 142 -7.29 -17.90 39.80
C LEU A 142 -7.16 -19.30 39.19
N THR A 143 -6.49 -19.44 38.06
CA THR A 143 -6.27 -20.73 37.39
C THR A 143 -5.08 -21.49 37.96
N ASN A 144 -4.04 -20.76 38.40
CA ASN A 144 -2.83 -21.35 38.96
C ASN A 144 -2.93 -21.50 40.49
N ASN A 145 -3.76 -22.44 40.96
CA ASN A 145 -3.90 -22.79 42.40
C ASN A 145 -2.71 -23.58 42.99
N LYS A 146 -1.60 -23.71 42.26
CA LYS A 146 -0.49 -24.60 42.66
C LYS A 146 0.41 -23.96 43.72
N ASP A 147 0.54 -22.65 43.72
CA ASP A 147 1.37 -21.93 44.66
C ASP A 147 0.48 -20.92 45.42
N ASN A 148 0.07 -21.28 46.64
CA ASN A 148 -0.54 -20.34 47.60
C ASN A 148 0.51 -19.34 48.14
N THR A 149 1.45 -18.92 47.30
CA THR A 149 2.48 -17.95 47.65
C THR A 149 1.93 -16.55 47.38
N GLU A 150 1.77 -15.79 48.46
CA GLU A 150 1.32 -14.42 48.32
C GLU A 150 2.36 -13.57 47.57
N VAL A 151 1.91 -12.86 46.53
CA VAL A 151 2.80 -11.95 45.79
C VAL A 151 2.97 -10.64 46.58
N ASN A 152 4.19 -10.10 46.58
CA ASN A 152 4.55 -8.83 47.24
C ASN A 152 4.40 -8.82 48.79
N ILE A 153 4.79 -9.91 49.47
CA ILE A 153 4.77 -10.00 50.94
C ILE A 153 5.53 -8.82 51.58
N ASP A 154 6.70 -8.47 51.04
CA ASP A 154 7.54 -7.39 51.58
C ASP A 154 6.84 -6.02 51.53
N LYS A 155 6.15 -5.72 50.43
CA LYS A 155 5.40 -4.46 50.30
C LYS A 155 4.21 -4.44 51.25
N LYS A 156 3.51 -5.57 51.39
CA LYS A 156 2.40 -5.69 52.34
C LYS A 156 2.89 -5.48 53.77
N ALA A 157 4.00 -6.12 54.16
CA ALA A 157 4.61 -5.97 55.48
C ALA A 157 5.09 -4.52 55.75
N LEU A 158 5.60 -3.84 54.73
CA LEU A 158 6.05 -2.45 54.83
C LEU A 158 4.89 -1.44 54.95
N ILE A 159 3.78 -1.70 54.25
CA ILE A 159 2.62 -0.82 54.21
C ILE A 159 1.65 -1.12 55.36
N ASP A 160 1.82 -2.24 56.07
CA ASP A 160 0.98 -2.61 57.20
C ASP A 160 1.12 -1.63 58.38
N PRO A 161 0.05 -0.90 58.76
CA PRO A 161 0.08 0.04 59.88
C PRO A 161 0.35 -0.65 61.22
N ILE A 162 0.05 -1.94 61.37
CA ILE A 162 0.35 -2.69 62.61
C ILE A 162 1.85 -2.73 62.87
N ASN A 163 2.69 -2.85 61.84
CA ASN A 163 4.13 -2.86 62.00
C ASN A 163 4.66 -1.50 62.45
N LYS A 164 4.03 -0.40 62.03
CA LYS A 164 4.33 0.94 62.56
C LYS A 164 3.94 1.07 64.03
N LEU A 165 2.77 0.56 64.41
CA LEU A 165 2.29 0.60 65.80
C LEU A 165 3.17 -0.22 66.77
N LYS A 166 3.68 -1.38 66.33
CA LYS A 166 4.60 -2.23 67.12
C LYS A 166 5.92 -1.53 67.48
N CYS A 167 6.37 -0.55 66.70
CA CYS A 167 7.55 0.24 67.03
C CYS A 167 7.30 1.19 68.21
N PHE A 168 6.08 1.72 68.34
CA PHE A 168 5.70 2.63 69.43
C PHE A 168 5.37 1.92 70.75
N SER A 169 5.02 0.63 70.70
CA SER A 169 4.71 -0.16 71.91
C SER A 169 5.95 -0.71 72.63
N LYS A 170 7.14 -0.65 72.01
CA LYS A 170 8.39 -1.21 72.57
C LYS A 170 9.21 -0.21 73.42
N THR A 171 8.79 1.04 73.50
CA THR A 171 9.51 2.14 74.19
C THR A 171 8.95 2.47 75.57
N LYS A 172 8.42 1.47 76.29
CA LYS A 172 7.99 1.60 77.70
C LYS A 172 8.67 0.55 78.57
N THR A 173 9.89 0.84 78.98
CA THR A 173 10.57 0.39 80.21
C THR A 173 11.72 1.33 80.46
#